data_AF-A0AAW1SL56-F1
#
_entry.id   AF-A0AAW1SL56-F1
#
_cell.length_a   1.000
_cell.length_b   1.000
_cell.length_c   1.000
_cell.angle_alpha   90.00
_cell.angle_beta   90.00
_cell.angle_gamma   90.00
#
_symmetry.space_group_name_H-M   'P 1'
#
loop_
_entity.id
_entity.type
_entity.pdbx_description
1 polymer ?
#
loop_
_entity_poly.entity_id
_entity_poly.type
_entity_poly.pdbx_seq_one_letter_code
_entity_poly.pdbx_strand_id
1 'polypeptide(L)'
;MPGKTSCSEEPLQYLSGFGNEFCSEALPGALPVGQNNPQACPYGLYAEQVSGTAFTAPRRCNQRSWLYRIRPSVTHEPFHPLDFASEVFSGDFACALITPNQLRWRPFSVPSEAVDFVRGLFTVCGAGSPERKEGYAIHIYTASASMDNCCLGNADGDLLIVPQQGALRVTTEFGTMHVAPGEVCVVQRGLRLSVALAGGAARGYVLEVFGSHFSLPDLGPIGANGLAAARDFLTPVARFEERECDYTVLHKFNGQLFQAQQAFSPFNVVAWHGNYAPYKYDLARFCPLNAVAFDHPDPSVFTVLTCPSAIPGVATADFVVFPPRWTVAAHTFRPPYYHRNTMSEFMGLIRGAYEAKRDGFLPGGASLHMCMTPHGPDAATFERAVAIDGDAPEHLPCDTLAFMFEVSFTPRVMPAALASPHIDRAYYKCWAGLRSHFTRDPNPGAKAATGAAALPAATANGSVHDPGNVPYATAGPDENSEELATDAQER
;
A
#
# COMPACT_ATOMS: atom_id res chain seq x y z
N MET A 1 34.79 -15.66 -30.46
CA MET A 1 34.41 -14.39 -29.79
C MET A 1 32.95 -14.51 -29.37
N PRO A 2 32.62 -14.74 -28.10
CA PRO A 2 31.23 -14.72 -27.67
C PRO A 2 30.84 -13.36 -27.07
N GLY A 3 29.63 -12.91 -27.40
CA GLY A 3 28.72 -12.28 -26.45
C GLY A 3 28.84 -10.77 -26.19
N LYS A 4 27.87 -10.02 -26.73
CA LYS A 4 26.83 -9.30 -25.98
C LYS A 4 26.20 -8.23 -26.88
N THR A 5 25.15 -8.62 -27.62
CA THR A 5 24.14 -7.65 -28.03
C THR A 5 23.29 -7.38 -26.81
N SER A 6 23.57 -6.30 -26.08
CA SER A 6 22.62 -5.74 -25.14
C SER A 6 21.41 -5.29 -25.95
N CYS A 7 20.32 -6.06 -25.91
CA CYS A 7 19.04 -5.59 -26.39
C CYS A 7 18.60 -4.48 -25.43
N SER A 8 18.89 -3.23 -25.75
CA SER A 8 18.33 -2.08 -25.05
C SER A 8 16.82 -2.12 -25.33
N GLU A 9 16.02 -2.52 -24.34
CA GLU A 9 14.57 -2.40 -24.45
C GLU A 9 14.21 -0.94 -24.75
N GLU A 10 13.38 -0.71 -25.77
CA GLU A 10 12.89 0.63 -26.08
C GLU A 10 12.14 1.23 -24.87
N PRO A 11 12.27 2.54 -24.63
CA PRO A 11 11.57 3.19 -23.53
C PRO A 11 10.06 3.07 -23.71
N LEU A 12 9.36 2.64 -22.65
CA LEU A 12 7.90 2.55 -22.65
C LEU A 12 7.25 3.92 -22.86
N GLN A 13 6.21 3.96 -23.68
CA GLN A 13 5.43 5.16 -23.95
C GLN A 13 4.11 5.15 -23.17
N TYR A 14 3.59 6.34 -22.89
CA TYR A 14 2.38 6.53 -22.09
C TYR A 14 1.48 7.63 -22.67
N LEU A 15 0.18 7.48 -22.45
CA LEU A 15 -0.84 8.51 -22.61
C LEU A 15 -1.02 9.22 -21.27
N SER A 16 -1.22 10.54 -21.27
CA SER A 16 -1.33 11.35 -20.04
C SER A 16 -2.72 11.93 -19.84
N GLY A 17 -3.16 12.01 -18.58
CA GLY A 17 -4.43 12.62 -18.18
C GLY A 17 -5.38 11.68 -17.45
N PHE A 18 -5.53 11.88 -16.14
CA PHE A 18 -6.46 11.13 -15.30
C PHE A 18 -7.90 11.24 -15.81
N GLY A 19 -8.56 10.09 -16.04
CA GLY A 19 -9.97 10.02 -16.43
C GLY A 19 -10.29 10.39 -17.88
N ASN A 20 -9.27 10.58 -18.74
CA ASN A 20 -9.47 10.84 -20.16
C ASN A 20 -10.17 9.68 -20.89
N GLU A 21 -10.86 10.00 -21.98
CA GLU A 21 -11.23 9.02 -23.01
C GLU A 21 -10.05 8.87 -23.98
N PHE A 22 -9.23 7.85 -23.75
CA PHE A 22 -8.05 7.56 -24.56
C PHE A 22 -8.39 6.72 -25.80
N CYS A 23 -7.53 6.82 -26.81
CA CYS A 23 -7.49 5.92 -27.95
C CYS A 23 -6.03 5.48 -28.14
N SER A 24 -5.78 4.17 -28.25
CA SER A 24 -4.46 3.63 -28.51
C SER A 24 -4.53 2.44 -29.46
N GLU A 25 -3.61 2.38 -30.41
CA GLU A 25 -3.48 1.25 -31.33
C GLU A 25 -2.01 0.88 -31.54
N ALA A 26 -1.71 -0.42 -31.47
CA ALA A 26 -0.38 -0.95 -31.75
C ALA A 26 -0.15 -1.17 -33.26
N LEU A 27 -1.23 -1.31 -34.03
CA LEU A 27 -1.22 -1.40 -35.49
C LEU A 27 -2.07 -0.27 -36.08
N PRO A 28 -1.61 0.46 -37.12
CA PRO A 28 -2.34 1.60 -37.68
C PRO A 28 -3.73 1.23 -38.19
N GLY A 29 -4.77 1.93 -37.75
CA GLY A 29 -6.16 1.67 -38.16
C GLY A 29 -6.77 0.41 -37.56
N ALA A 30 -6.21 -0.10 -36.45
CA ALA A 30 -6.81 -1.22 -35.71
C ALA A 30 -8.07 -0.79 -34.94
N LEU A 31 -8.20 0.50 -34.59
CA LEU A 31 -9.44 1.05 -34.07
C LEU A 31 -10.48 1.24 -35.19
N PRO A 32 -11.70 0.69 -35.07
CA PRO A 32 -12.79 1.03 -35.97
C PRO A 32 -13.14 2.52 -35.87
N VAL A 33 -13.37 3.15 -37.02
CA VAL A 33 -13.70 4.57 -37.10
C VAL A 33 -15.22 4.76 -37.10
N GLY A 34 -15.73 5.62 -36.21
CA GLY A 34 -17.14 6.04 -36.20
C GLY A 34 -18.12 5.07 -35.53
N GLN A 35 -17.67 3.90 -35.07
CA GLN A 35 -18.49 2.91 -34.36
C GLN A 35 -17.63 1.99 -33.48
N ASN A 36 -18.22 1.32 -32.49
CA ASN A 36 -17.49 0.38 -31.61
C ASN A 36 -17.63 -1.09 -32.05
N ASN A 37 -18.76 -1.44 -32.69
CA ASN A 37 -19.12 -2.82 -33.02
C ASN A 37 -19.30 -2.99 -34.53
N PRO A 38 -18.23 -2.98 -35.34
CA PRO A 38 -18.31 -3.31 -36.76
C PRO A 38 -18.68 -4.78 -36.97
N GLN A 39 -19.31 -5.07 -38.10
CA GLN A 39 -19.62 -6.45 -38.48
C GLN A 39 -18.34 -7.28 -38.64
N ALA A 40 -17.28 -6.66 -39.16
CA ALA A 40 -15.93 -7.20 -39.20
C ALA A 40 -14.97 -6.14 -38.67
N CYS A 41 -14.27 -6.42 -37.57
CA CYS A 41 -13.27 -5.48 -37.06
C CYS A 41 -12.07 -5.42 -38.00
N PRO A 42 -11.35 -4.28 -38.04
CA PRO A 42 -10.03 -4.22 -38.64
C PRO A 42 -9.15 -5.38 -38.17
N TYR A 43 -8.32 -5.90 -39.07
CA TYR A 43 -7.45 -7.05 -38.82
C TYR A 43 -8.16 -8.35 -38.39
N GLY A 44 -9.49 -8.43 -38.49
CA GLY A 44 -10.24 -9.61 -38.05
C GLY A 44 -10.30 -9.76 -36.52
N LEU A 45 -10.07 -8.68 -35.78
CA LEU A 45 -10.10 -8.67 -34.31
C LEU A 45 -11.52 -8.91 -33.76
N TYR A 46 -11.59 -9.22 -32.47
CA TYR A 46 -12.83 -9.26 -31.70
C TYR A 46 -12.99 -7.95 -30.92
N ALA A 47 -14.16 -7.32 -31.03
CA ALA A 47 -14.55 -6.23 -30.15
C ALA A 47 -15.07 -6.78 -28.82
N GLU A 48 -14.50 -6.32 -27.71
CA GLU A 48 -14.89 -6.69 -26.35
C GLU A 48 -15.01 -5.41 -25.51
N GLN A 49 -16.10 -5.26 -24.75
CA GLN A 49 -16.23 -4.13 -23.83
C GLN A 49 -15.96 -4.60 -22.40
N VAL A 50 -15.05 -3.91 -21.72
CA VAL A 50 -14.94 -3.96 -20.26
C VAL A 50 -15.72 -2.78 -19.66
N SER A 51 -16.68 -3.10 -18.80
CA SER A 51 -17.52 -2.11 -18.12
C SER A 51 -17.10 -2.01 -16.66
N GLY A 52 -16.41 -0.93 -16.28
CA GLY A 52 -16.00 -0.67 -14.90
C GLY A 52 -17.16 -0.24 -14.00
N THR A 53 -18.17 0.42 -14.60
CA THR A 53 -19.36 0.91 -13.89
C THR A 53 -20.66 0.41 -14.50
N ALA A 54 -21.78 0.59 -13.79
CA ALA A 54 -23.10 0.35 -14.34
C ALA A 54 -23.35 1.22 -15.60
N PHE A 55 -24.05 0.66 -16.60
CA PHE A 55 -24.32 1.36 -17.86
C PHE A 55 -25.01 2.72 -17.69
N THR A 56 -25.84 2.86 -16.66
CA THR A 56 -26.61 4.08 -16.36
C THR A 56 -25.88 5.04 -15.43
N ALA A 57 -24.61 4.77 -15.06
CA ALA A 57 -23.80 5.71 -14.31
C ALA A 57 -23.76 7.06 -15.06
N PRO A 58 -23.92 8.20 -14.36
CA PRO A 58 -23.81 9.51 -14.98
C PRO A 58 -22.50 9.62 -15.76
N ARG A 59 -22.50 10.28 -16.92
CA ARG A 59 -21.34 10.32 -17.84
C ARG A 59 -20.01 10.64 -17.15
N ARG A 60 -20.00 11.57 -16.19
CA ARG A 60 -18.79 11.97 -15.41
C ARG A 60 -18.22 10.85 -14.53
N CYS A 61 -19.03 9.84 -14.20
CA CYS A 61 -18.66 8.69 -13.37
C CYS A 61 -18.67 7.39 -14.18
N ASN A 62 -19.11 7.41 -15.45
CA ASN A 62 -19.23 6.19 -16.25
C ASN A 62 -17.85 5.79 -16.77
N GLN A 63 -17.38 4.60 -16.40
CA GLN A 63 -16.09 4.09 -16.82
C GLN A 63 -16.25 2.80 -17.63
N ARG A 64 -15.72 2.81 -18.86
CA ARG A 64 -15.73 1.67 -19.80
C ARG A 64 -14.66 1.80 -20.87
N SER A 65 -14.15 0.66 -21.31
CA SER A 65 -13.21 0.57 -22.43
C SER A 65 -13.62 -0.50 -23.44
N TRP A 66 -13.36 -0.23 -24.70
CA TRP A 66 -13.47 -1.17 -25.80
C TRP A 66 -12.08 -1.70 -26.15
N LEU A 67 -11.96 -3.01 -26.24
CA LEU A 67 -10.75 -3.75 -26.54
C LEU A 67 -10.95 -4.45 -27.89
N TYR A 68 -10.00 -4.28 -28.80
CA TYR A 68 -9.94 -5.00 -30.07
C TYR A 68 -8.81 -6.00 -30.00
N ARG A 69 -9.17 -7.27 -29.80
CA ARG A 69 -8.26 -8.33 -29.36
C ARG A 69 -8.25 -9.53 -30.29
N ILE A 70 -7.14 -10.28 -30.29
CA ILE A 70 -6.94 -11.43 -31.19
C ILE A 70 -7.87 -12.60 -30.83
N ARG A 71 -8.02 -12.92 -29.54
CA ARG A 71 -8.96 -13.91 -29.02
C ARG A 71 -9.74 -13.31 -27.85
N PRO A 72 -11.08 -13.48 -27.78
CA PRO A 72 -11.91 -12.88 -26.74
C PRO A 72 -11.65 -13.50 -25.36
N SER A 73 -11.87 -12.74 -24.28
CA SER A 73 -11.60 -13.16 -22.90
C SER A 73 -12.38 -14.40 -22.46
N VAL A 74 -13.48 -14.72 -23.13
CA VAL A 74 -14.36 -15.87 -22.83
C VAL A 74 -13.73 -17.22 -23.20
N THR A 75 -12.67 -17.25 -24.01
CA THR A 75 -12.02 -18.51 -24.42
C THR A 75 -11.01 -18.97 -23.38
N HIS A 76 -11.49 -19.69 -22.36
CA HIS A 76 -10.70 -20.34 -21.31
C HIS A 76 -11.41 -21.62 -20.82
N GLU A 77 -10.68 -22.49 -20.14
CA GLU A 77 -11.26 -23.63 -19.41
C GLU A 77 -12.06 -23.17 -18.18
N PRO A 78 -12.97 -24.00 -17.62
CA PRO A 78 -13.65 -23.65 -16.38
C PRO A 78 -12.68 -23.25 -15.25
N PHE A 79 -13.10 -22.28 -14.43
CA PHE A 79 -12.35 -21.91 -13.22
C PHE A 79 -12.53 -22.98 -12.14
N HIS A 80 -11.44 -23.31 -11.48
CA HIS A 80 -11.41 -24.23 -10.34
C HIS A 80 -10.83 -23.51 -9.11
N PRO A 81 -11.33 -23.80 -7.89
CA PRO A 81 -10.74 -23.25 -6.67
C PRO A 81 -9.23 -23.54 -6.62
N LEU A 82 -8.46 -22.52 -6.26
CA LEU A 82 -7.03 -22.64 -6.05
C LEU A 82 -6.74 -22.47 -4.57
N ASP A 83 -6.34 -23.56 -3.92
CA ASP A 83 -5.90 -23.55 -2.54
C ASP A 83 -4.38 -23.31 -2.51
N PHE A 84 -3.96 -22.11 -2.12
CA PHE A 84 -2.56 -21.94 -1.72
C PHE A 84 -2.41 -22.53 -0.32
N ALA A 85 -1.46 -23.46 -0.14
CA ALA A 85 -1.16 -24.02 1.20
C ALA A 85 -0.86 -22.95 2.28
N SER A 86 -0.64 -21.69 1.88
CA SER A 86 -0.61 -20.51 2.74
C SER A 86 -1.50 -19.41 2.15
N GLU A 87 -2.82 -19.56 2.18
CA GLU A 87 -3.74 -18.48 1.78
C GLU A 87 -3.58 -17.27 2.72
N VAL A 88 -2.78 -16.31 2.29
CA VAL A 88 -2.66 -15.00 2.95
C VAL A 88 -3.17 -13.86 2.09
N PHE A 89 -3.55 -14.10 0.84
CA PHE A 89 -4.31 -13.15 0.02
C PHE A 89 -5.81 -13.44 0.12
N SER A 90 -6.53 -12.68 0.96
CA SER A 90 -7.92 -12.94 1.28
C SER A 90 -8.73 -11.64 1.29
N GLY A 91 -10.00 -11.75 0.90
CA GLY A 91 -11.03 -10.73 1.10
C GLY A 91 -12.06 -11.13 2.17
N ASP A 92 -11.85 -12.24 2.87
CA ASP A 92 -12.70 -12.72 3.96
C ASP A 92 -12.08 -12.40 5.31
N PHE A 93 -12.82 -11.61 6.10
CA PHE A 93 -12.40 -11.18 7.42
C PHE A 93 -13.13 -11.91 8.55
N ALA A 94 -13.91 -12.97 8.28
CA ALA A 94 -14.67 -13.70 9.30
C ALA A 94 -13.79 -14.13 10.48
N CYS A 95 -12.63 -14.71 10.19
CA CYS A 95 -11.61 -15.16 11.16
C CYS A 95 -10.67 -14.05 11.66
N ALA A 96 -10.82 -12.81 11.18
CA ALA A 96 -9.97 -11.69 11.58
C ALA A 96 -10.31 -11.18 12.99
N LEU A 97 -9.30 -10.68 13.68
CA LEU A 97 -9.38 -10.25 15.08
C LEU A 97 -9.53 -8.74 15.20
N ILE A 98 -10.10 -8.30 16.31
CA ILE A 98 -10.23 -6.89 16.67
C ILE A 98 -9.33 -6.60 17.86
N THR A 99 -8.63 -5.47 17.83
CA THR A 99 -7.83 -4.99 18.97
C THR A 99 -7.75 -3.47 18.94
N PRO A 100 -7.95 -2.76 20.07
CA PRO A 100 -7.83 -1.29 20.08
C PRO A 100 -6.37 -0.80 20.18
N ASN A 101 -5.40 -1.71 20.31
CA ASN A 101 -4.00 -1.37 20.52
C ASN A 101 -3.36 -0.77 19.26
N GLN A 102 -2.43 0.18 19.42
CA GLN A 102 -1.59 0.61 18.31
C GLN A 102 -0.71 -0.56 17.86
N LEU A 103 -0.67 -0.84 16.55
CA LEU A 103 0.16 -1.89 15.99
C LEU A 103 1.28 -1.29 15.14
N ARG A 104 2.45 -1.93 15.15
CA ARG A 104 3.59 -1.58 14.29
C ARG A 104 4.28 -2.86 13.85
N TRP A 105 4.63 -2.93 12.57
CA TRP A 105 5.40 -4.01 11.97
C TRP A 105 6.73 -3.47 11.43
N ARG A 106 7.80 -4.19 11.71
CA ARG A 106 9.08 -4.06 11.01
C ARG A 106 8.93 -4.49 9.54
N PRO A 107 9.89 -4.14 8.66
CA PRO A 107 9.84 -4.55 7.26
C PRO A 107 9.70 -6.07 7.11
N PHE A 108 8.79 -6.49 6.24
CA PHE A 108 8.58 -7.90 5.90
C PHE A 108 9.74 -8.42 5.05
N SER A 109 10.19 -9.63 5.33
CA SER A 109 11.31 -10.24 4.61
C SER A 109 10.90 -10.67 3.20
N VAL A 110 11.78 -10.45 2.21
CA VAL A 110 11.63 -11.06 0.89
C VAL A 110 11.91 -12.56 1.02
N PRO A 111 11.06 -13.44 0.46
CA PRO A 111 11.27 -14.88 0.53
C PRO A 111 12.54 -15.32 -0.22
N SER A 112 13.22 -16.34 0.29
CA SER A 112 14.37 -16.96 -0.37
C SER A 112 13.97 -17.96 -1.45
N GLU A 113 12.79 -18.58 -1.30
CA GLU A 113 12.19 -19.45 -2.32
C GLU A 113 11.55 -18.62 -3.44
N ALA A 114 11.23 -19.25 -4.58
CA ALA A 114 10.59 -18.57 -5.70
C ALA A 114 9.10 -18.30 -5.41
N VAL A 115 8.77 -17.02 -5.19
CA VAL A 115 7.42 -16.52 -4.90
C VAL A 115 7.13 -15.36 -5.85
N ASP A 116 6.07 -15.49 -6.64
CA ASP A 116 5.60 -14.41 -7.51
C ASP A 116 4.79 -13.36 -6.76
N PHE A 117 4.37 -12.31 -7.47
CA PHE A 117 3.60 -11.21 -6.90
C PHE A 117 2.30 -11.66 -6.21
N VAL A 118 1.54 -12.57 -6.81
CA VAL A 118 0.21 -12.98 -6.30
C VAL A 118 0.37 -13.90 -5.10
N ARG A 119 1.30 -14.86 -5.18
CA ARG A 119 1.65 -15.76 -4.07
C ARG A 119 2.26 -15.01 -2.89
N GLY A 120 2.94 -13.89 -3.17
CA GLY A 120 3.56 -13.04 -2.17
C GLY A 120 2.62 -12.07 -1.47
N LEU A 121 1.34 -11.99 -1.87
CA LEU A 121 0.36 -11.09 -1.24
C LEU A 121 -0.06 -11.59 0.14
N PHE A 122 0.22 -10.75 1.14
CA PHE A 122 -0.10 -10.95 2.54
C PHE A 122 -1.11 -9.92 3.02
N THR A 123 -2.33 -10.35 3.32
CA THR A 123 -3.42 -9.50 3.83
C THR A 123 -3.16 -9.20 5.29
N VAL A 124 -2.90 -7.93 5.60
CA VAL A 124 -2.64 -7.47 6.96
C VAL A 124 -3.95 -7.30 7.70
N CYS A 125 -4.89 -6.57 7.08
CA CYS A 125 -6.18 -6.26 7.65
C CYS A 125 -7.16 -5.83 6.57
N GLY A 126 -8.44 -5.74 6.93
CA GLY A 126 -9.46 -5.14 6.09
C GLY A 126 -10.80 -5.12 6.79
N ALA A 127 -11.83 -4.66 6.08
CA ALA A 127 -13.19 -4.59 6.58
C ALA A 127 -14.19 -4.56 5.41
N GLY A 128 -15.44 -4.90 5.71
CA GLY A 128 -16.50 -4.98 4.70
C GLY A 128 -16.55 -6.34 4.02
N SER A 129 -16.95 -6.37 2.76
CA SER A 129 -17.14 -7.60 1.97
C SER A 129 -17.08 -7.29 0.46
N PRO A 130 -16.27 -8.03 -0.31
CA PRO A 130 -16.29 -7.96 -1.77
C PRO A 130 -17.66 -8.26 -2.38
N GLU A 131 -18.39 -9.25 -1.86
CA GLU A 131 -19.76 -9.61 -2.29
C GLU A 131 -20.72 -8.41 -2.23
N ARG A 132 -20.64 -7.64 -1.14
CA ARG A 132 -21.47 -6.44 -0.94
C ARG A 132 -20.92 -5.22 -1.68
N LYS A 133 -19.76 -5.34 -2.32
CA LYS A 133 -19.02 -4.23 -2.95
C LYS A 133 -18.86 -3.06 -1.98
N GLU A 134 -18.40 -3.37 -0.77
CA GLU A 134 -18.26 -2.38 0.30
C GLU A 134 -17.04 -2.71 1.15
N GLY A 135 -16.19 -1.72 1.40
CA GLY A 135 -15.01 -1.87 2.25
C GLY A 135 -13.71 -1.98 1.46
N TYR A 136 -12.69 -2.54 2.12
CA TYR A 136 -11.32 -2.56 1.63
C TYR A 136 -10.51 -3.72 2.23
N ALA A 137 -9.36 -4.00 1.63
CA ALA A 137 -8.29 -4.81 2.21
C ALA A 137 -6.94 -4.09 2.05
N ILE A 138 -6.03 -4.30 3.00
CA ILE A 138 -4.65 -3.82 2.94
C ILE A 138 -3.74 -5.04 2.93
N HIS A 139 -2.91 -5.12 1.89
CA HIS A 139 -1.93 -6.17 1.71
C HIS A 139 -0.52 -5.62 1.69
N ILE A 140 0.43 -6.48 2.00
CA ILE A 140 1.86 -6.29 1.75
C ILE A 140 2.25 -7.40 0.78
N TYR A 141 2.99 -7.09 -0.28
CA TYR A 141 3.54 -8.12 -1.16
C TYR A 141 5.04 -8.28 -0.91
N THR A 142 5.52 -9.53 -0.91
CA THR A 142 6.95 -9.86 -0.98
C THR A 142 7.18 -10.93 -2.04
N ALA A 143 7.97 -10.60 -3.06
CA ALA A 143 8.18 -11.46 -4.23
C ALA A 143 9.66 -11.58 -4.57
N SER A 144 10.05 -12.74 -5.06
CA SER A 144 11.42 -13.16 -5.43
C SER A 144 11.49 -13.79 -6.83
N ALA A 145 10.35 -13.91 -7.51
CA ALA A 145 10.24 -14.39 -8.88
C ALA A 145 9.21 -13.56 -9.66
N SER A 146 9.40 -13.44 -10.97
CA SER A 146 8.38 -12.90 -11.87
C SER A 146 7.21 -13.88 -11.99
N MET A 147 6.02 -13.36 -12.26
CA MET A 147 4.91 -14.19 -12.76
C MET A 147 5.30 -14.77 -14.12
N ASP A 148 5.18 -16.09 -14.29
CA ASP A 148 5.52 -16.81 -15.52
C ASP A 148 4.29 -17.51 -16.08
N ASN A 149 3.93 -17.17 -17.32
CA ASN A 149 2.70 -17.63 -18.01
C ASN A 149 1.45 -17.60 -17.14
N CYS A 150 1.35 -16.59 -16.26
CA CYS A 150 0.17 -16.38 -15.43
C CYS A 150 -0.17 -14.89 -15.27
N CYS A 151 -1.46 -14.61 -15.06
CA CYS A 151 -1.97 -13.29 -14.73
C CYS A 151 -2.98 -13.38 -13.58
N LEU A 152 -3.21 -12.27 -12.89
CA LEU A 152 -4.33 -12.07 -11.98
C LEU A 152 -5.40 -11.20 -12.64
N GLY A 153 -6.64 -11.66 -12.66
CA GLY A 153 -7.83 -10.82 -12.83
C GLY A 153 -8.57 -10.71 -11.51
N ASN A 154 -8.67 -9.51 -10.95
CA ASN A 154 -9.34 -9.30 -9.65
C ASN A 154 -10.78 -8.82 -9.82
N ALA A 155 -11.77 -9.68 -9.58
CA ALA A 155 -13.18 -9.29 -9.64
C ALA A 155 -13.67 -8.54 -8.38
N ASP A 156 -12.87 -8.50 -7.32
CA ASP A 156 -13.29 -7.96 -6.03
C ASP A 156 -13.11 -6.47 -5.89
N GLY A 157 -12.17 -5.84 -6.61
CA GLY A 157 -11.88 -4.43 -6.41
C GLY A 157 -10.76 -3.87 -7.27
N ASP A 158 -10.52 -2.58 -7.09
CA ASP A 158 -9.36 -1.88 -7.65
C ASP A 158 -8.14 -2.09 -6.75
N LEU A 159 -6.98 -2.35 -7.35
CA LEU A 159 -5.70 -2.51 -6.65
C LEU A 159 -4.86 -1.24 -6.83
N LEU A 160 -4.62 -0.50 -5.75
CA LEU A 160 -3.58 0.53 -5.68
C LEU A 160 -2.29 -0.11 -5.16
N ILE A 161 -1.26 -0.18 -6.01
CA ILE A 161 0.03 -0.82 -5.74
C ILE A 161 1.09 0.25 -5.48
N VAL A 162 1.79 0.13 -4.35
CA VAL A 162 2.80 1.07 -3.87
C VAL A 162 4.14 0.35 -3.66
N PRO A 163 5.03 0.32 -4.67
CA PRO A 163 6.35 -0.28 -4.55
C PRO A 163 7.23 0.41 -3.51
N GLN A 164 7.92 -0.41 -2.71
CA GLN A 164 8.86 0.05 -1.69
C GLN A 164 10.30 -0.38 -2.02
N GLN A 165 10.49 -1.63 -2.42
CA GLN A 165 11.76 -2.20 -2.86
C GLN A 165 11.54 -2.91 -4.19
N GLY A 166 12.45 -2.70 -5.15
CA GLY A 166 12.39 -3.33 -6.47
C GLY A 166 11.34 -2.67 -7.38
N ALA A 167 11.73 -2.40 -8.63
CA ALA A 167 10.79 -1.92 -9.63
C ALA A 167 9.97 -3.07 -10.23
N LEU A 168 8.70 -2.79 -10.50
CA LEU A 168 7.77 -3.73 -11.12
C LEU A 168 7.62 -3.39 -12.61
N ARG A 169 7.60 -4.41 -13.46
CA ARG A 169 7.06 -4.31 -14.82
C ARG A 169 5.68 -4.97 -14.83
N VAL A 170 4.64 -4.14 -14.85
CA VAL A 170 3.23 -4.57 -14.81
C VAL A 170 2.70 -4.61 -16.23
N THR A 171 2.52 -5.81 -16.78
CA THR A 171 1.84 -6.03 -18.05
C THR A 171 0.35 -6.15 -17.81
N THR A 172 -0.45 -5.43 -18.59
CA THR A 172 -1.91 -5.42 -18.55
C THR A 172 -2.48 -5.62 -19.94
N GLU A 173 -3.79 -5.83 -20.03
CA GLU A 173 -4.50 -5.85 -21.32
C GLU A 173 -4.36 -4.54 -22.11
N PHE A 174 -3.99 -3.43 -21.47
CA PHE A 174 -3.88 -2.11 -22.11
C PHE A 174 -2.45 -1.77 -22.54
N GLY A 175 -1.47 -2.59 -22.15
CA GLY A 175 -0.05 -2.38 -22.36
C GLY A 175 0.77 -2.57 -21.09
N THR A 176 2.02 -2.08 -21.09
CA THR A 176 2.98 -2.32 -20.00
C THR A 176 3.35 -1.03 -19.26
N MET A 177 3.35 -1.08 -17.92
CA MET A 177 3.85 -0.02 -17.05
C MET A 177 5.11 -0.47 -16.31
N HIS A 178 6.15 0.36 -16.28
CA HIS A 178 7.26 0.20 -15.33
C HIS A 178 6.94 1.05 -14.10
N VAL A 179 7.01 0.51 -12.89
CA VAL A 179 6.61 1.20 -11.65
C VAL A 179 7.72 1.01 -10.61
N ALA A 180 8.48 2.07 -10.37
CA ALA A 180 9.58 2.07 -9.40
C ALA A 180 9.14 2.55 -8.01
N PRO A 181 9.89 2.27 -6.93
CA PRO A 181 9.64 2.90 -5.63
C PRO A 181 9.63 4.43 -5.71
N GLY A 182 8.56 5.03 -5.22
CA GLY A 182 8.26 6.46 -5.40
C GLY A 182 7.22 6.74 -6.48
N GLU A 183 6.88 5.74 -7.28
CA GLU A 183 5.71 5.73 -8.16
C GLU A 183 4.63 4.82 -7.56
N VAL A 184 3.39 4.98 -8.00
CA VAL A 184 2.27 4.08 -7.69
C VAL A 184 1.57 3.68 -8.99
N CYS A 185 0.85 2.57 -8.98
CA CYS A 185 -0.08 2.27 -10.06
C CYS A 185 -1.41 1.74 -9.54
N VAL A 186 -2.46 1.94 -10.34
CA VAL A 186 -3.79 1.38 -10.10
C VAL A 186 -4.12 0.43 -11.25
N VAL A 187 -4.50 -0.80 -10.88
CA VAL A 187 -5.14 -1.75 -11.80
C VAL A 187 -6.57 -1.95 -11.32
N GLN A 188 -7.51 -1.50 -12.14
CA GLN A 188 -8.92 -1.48 -11.77
C GLN A 188 -9.54 -2.88 -11.86
N ARG A 189 -10.68 -3.06 -11.18
CA ARG A 189 -11.44 -4.30 -11.09
C ARG A 189 -11.62 -4.98 -12.45
N GLY A 190 -11.37 -6.27 -12.50
CA GLY A 190 -11.57 -7.14 -13.66
C GLY A 190 -10.46 -7.09 -14.71
N LEU A 191 -9.56 -6.09 -14.66
CA LEU A 191 -8.43 -6.02 -15.59
C LEU A 191 -7.38 -7.07 -15.23
N ARG A 192 -6.84 -7.74 -16.25
CA ARG A 192 -5.78 -8.74 -16.06
C ARG A 192 -4.43 -8.06 -15.93
N LEU A 193 -3.61 -8.50 -14.98
CA LEU A 193 -2.25 -8.04 -14.78
C LEU A 193 -1.26 -9.21 -14.59
N SER A 194 -0.03 -9.03 -15.06
CA SER A 194 1.10 -9.92 -14.77
C SER A 194 2.31 -9.06 -14.39
N VAL A 195 3.05 -9.49 -13.37
CA VAL A 195 4.14 -8.70 -12.77
C VAL A 195 5.47 -9.40 -12.97
N ALA A 196 6.39 -8.72 -13.66
CA ALA A 196 7.79 -9.10 -13.71
C ALA A 196 8.64 -8.22 -12.78
N LEU A 197 9.64 -8.83 -12.15
CA LEU A 197 10.52 -8.15 -11.19
C LEU A 197 11.80 -7.67 -11.89
N ALA A 198 11.97 -6.36 -12.06
CA ALA A 198 13.11 -5.81 -12.80
C ALA A 198 14.47 -6.10 -12.11
N GLY A 199 14.47 -6.30 -10.79
CA GLY A 199 15.66 -6.56 -9.97
C GLY A 199 15.67 -7.92 -9.26
N GLY A 200 14.84 -8.88 -9.70
CA GLY A 200 14.75 -10.22 -9.12
C GLY A 200 14.02 -10.35 -7.78
N ALA A 201 13.86 -9.26 -7.02
CA ALA A 201 13.07 -9.22 -5.79
C ALA A 201 12.29 -7.91 -5.68
N ALA A 202 11.10 -7.96 -5.08
CA ALA A 202 10.30 -6.79 -4.80
C ALA A 202 9.51 -6.90 -3.49
N ARG A 203 9.25 -5.76 -2.86
CA ARG A 203 8.35 -5.60 -1.72
C ARG A 203 7.58 -4.30 -1.83
N GLY A 204 6.34 -4.29 -1.38
CA GLY A 204 5.55 -3.07 -1.30
C GLY A 204 4.19 -3.31 -0.66
N TYR A 205 3.29 -2.37 -0.87
CA TYR A 205 1.98 -2.34 -0.25
C TYR A 205 0.90 -2.34 -1.32
N VAL A 206 -0.27 -2.86 -0.98
CA VAL A 206 -1.46 -2.83 -1.85
C VAL A 206 -2.66 -2.42 -1.02
N LEU A 207 -3.40 -1.42 -1.50
CA LEU A 207 -4.75 -1.12 -1.01
C LEU A 207 -5.74 -1.63 -2.05
N GLU A 208 -6.61 -2.55 -1.64
CA GLU A 208 -7.72 -3.06 -2.43
C GLU A 208 -9.02 -2.41 -1.95
N VAL A 209 -9.81 -1.81 -2.85
CA VAL A 209 -11.12 -1.21 -2.52
C VAL A 209 -12.25 -1.92 -3.27
N PHE A 210 -13.32 -2.29 -2.56
CA PHE A 210 -14.37 -3.17 -3.12
C PHE A 210 -15.55 -2.42 -3.75
N GLY A 211 -15.77 -1.16 -3.37
CA GLY A 211 -16.99 -0.43 -3.70
C GLY A 211 -16.92 0.43 -4.95
N SER A 212 -16.14 1.51 -4.87
CA SER A 212 -15.96 2.49 -5.94
C SER A 212 -14.55 2.40 -6.53
N HIS A 213 -14.26 3.29 -7.48
CA HIS A 213 -12.93 3.48 -8.05
C HIS A 213 -12.21 4.64 -7.38
N PHE A 214 -10.88 4.63 -7.43
CA PHE A 214 -10.09 5.79 -7.03
C PHE A 214 -10.36 6.99 -7.95
N SER A 215 -10.41 8.18 -7.34
CA SER A 215 -10.63 9.47 -7.99
C SER A 215 -9.68 10.51 -7.41
N LEU A 216 -9.46 11.62 -8.13
CA LEU A 216 -8.79 12.78 -7.56
C LEU A 216 -9.70 13.45 -6.52
N PRO A 217 -9.15 13.96 -5.40
CA PRO A 217 -9.96 14.64 -4.41
C PRO A 217 -10.54 15.95 -4.96
N ASP A 218 -11.73 16.33 -4.47
CA ASP A 218 -12.25 17.67 -4.68
C ASP A 218 -11.30 18.68 -4.04
N LEU A 219 -10.81 19.64 -4.82
CA LEU A 219 -9.78 20.59 -4.38
C LEU A 219 -10.33 21.69 -3.46
N GLY A 220 -11.65 21.90 -3.43
CA GLY A 220 -12.27 22.95 -2.62
C GLY A 220 -11.59 24.31 -2.82
N PRO A 221 -11.21 25.02 -1.74
CA PRO A 221 -10.52 26.32 -1.82
C PRO A 221 -9.15 26.31 -2.49
N ILE A 222 -8.51 25.15 -2.69
CA ILE A 222 -7.26 25.05 -3.46
C ILE A 222 -7.50 25.50 -4.91
N GLY A 223 -8.73 25.29 -5.42
CA GLY A 223 -9.16 25.77 -6.72
C GLY A 223 -8.98 24.73 -7.82
N ALA A 224 -8.35 25.11 -8.93
CA ALA A 224 -8.29 24.28 -10.14
C ALA A 224 -6.95 23.55 -10.34
N ASN A 225 -5.96 23.78 -9.46
CA ASN A 225 -4.62 23.22 -9.59
C ASN A 225 -3.99 23.00 -8.21
N GLY A 226 -3.23 21.92 -8.05
CA GLY A 226 -2.55 21.56 -6.80
C GLY A 226 -2.58 20.05 -6.60
N LEU A 227 -1.93 19.56 -5.54
CA LEU A 227 -1.91 18.14 -5.18
C LEU A 227 -1.40 17.26 -6.33
N ALA A 228 -2.10 16.17 -6.65
CA ALA A 228 -1.80 15.32 -7.80
C ALA A 228 -2.44 15.87 -9.08
N ALA A 229 -1.65 16.53 -9.92
CA ALA A 229 -2.16 17.08 -11.17
C ALA A 229 -2.58 15.97 -12.15
N ALA A 230 -3.79 16.08 -12.72
CA ALA A 230 -4.34 15.07 -13.63
C ALA A 230 -3.42 14.72 -14.81
N ARG A 231 -2.62 15.68 -15.30
CA ARG A 231 -1.67 15.47 -16.42
C ARG A 231 -0.58 14.44 -16.11
N ASP A 232 -0.27 14.21 -14.84
CA ASP A 232 0.88 13.41 -14.44
C ASP A 232 0.51 11.94 -14.21
N PHE A 233 -0.77 11.60 -14.38
CA PHE A 233 -1.24 10.22 -14.45
C PHE A 233 -1.03 9.67 -15.86
N LEU A 234 -0.34 8.53 -15.93
CA LEU A 234 0.14 7.92 -17.16
C LEU A 234 -0.49 6.54 -17.37
N THR A 235 -1.17 6.35 -18.49
CA THR A 235 -1.77 5.08 -18.94
C THR A 235 -0.91 4.47 -20.05
N PRO A 236 -0.65 3.15 -20.06
CA PRO A 236 0.20 2.54 -21.08
C PRO A 236 -0.43 2.62 -22.47
N VAL A 237 0.39 2.74 -23.51
CA VAL A 237 -0.06 2.55 -24.90
C VAL A 237 -0.32 1.07 -25.18
N ALA A 238 -1.25 0.80 -26.10
CA ALA A 238 -1.60 -0.54 -26.57
C ALA A 238 -0.35 -1.34 -26.95
N ARG A 239 -0.25 -2.55 -26.40
CA ARG A 239 0.80 -3.51 -26.69
C ARG A 239 0.20 -4.91 -26.58
N PHE A 240 0.50 -5.76 -27.55
CA PHE A 240 -0.07 -7.10 -27.60
C PHE A 240 1.02 -8.17 -27.74
N GLU A 241 0.64 -9.38 -27.37
CA GLU A 241 1.38 -10.61 -27.56
C GLU A 241 0.51 -11.56 -28.39
N GLU A 242 1.08 -12.07 -29.48
CA GLU A 242 0.50 -13.18 -30.24
C GLU A 242 1.29 -14.45 -29.90
N ARG A 243 1.03 -14.97 -28.71
CA ARG A 243 1.71 -16.16 -28.18
C ARG A 243 0.72 -17.28 -27.92
N GLU A 244 0.99 -18.44 -28.51
CA GLU A 244 0.40 -19.71 -28.11
C GLU A 244 1.26 -20.32 -27.00
N CYS A 245 0.62 -20.60 -25.86
CA CYS A 245 1.28 -21.17 -24.68
C CYS A 245 0.23 -21.64 -23.69
N ASP A 246 0.57 -22.61 -22.86
CA ASP A 246 -0.23 -22.94 -21.68
C ASP A 246 -0.15 -21.77 -20.70
N TYR A 247 -1.29 -21.13 -20.46
CA TYR A 247 -1.37 -19.90 -19.68
C TYR A 247 -2.41 -20.01 -18.59
N THR A 248 -2.01 -19.71 -17.35
CA THR A 248 -2.87 -19.76 -16.17
C THR A 248 -3.46 -18.40 -15.84
N VAL A 249 -4.78 -18.32 -15.83
CA VAL A 249 -5.53 -17.14 -15.38
C VAL A 249 -5.91 -17.36 -13.93
N LEU A 250 -5.27 -16.63 -13.02
CA LEU A 250 -5.72 -16.52 -11.63
C LEU A 250 -6.87 -15.51 -11.57
N HIS A 251 -7.95 -15.88 -10.89
CA HIS A 251 -9.14 -15.07 -10.75
C HIS A 251 -9.48 -14.93 -9.27
N LYS A 252 -9.37 -13.71 -8.74
CA LYS A 252 -9.83 -13.42 -7.38
C LYS A 252 -11.31 -13.06 -7.43
N PHE A 253 -12.13 -13.84 -6.73
CA PHE A 253 -13.58 -13.70 -6.72
C PHE A 253 -14.12 -14.01 -5.32
N ASN A 254 -14.81 -13.02 -4.76
CA ASN A 254 -15.35 -13.00 -3.41
C ASN A 254 -14.35 -13.41 -2.31
N GLY A 255 -13.14 -12.85 -2.38
CA GLY A 255 -12.07 -13.08 -1.42
C GLY A 255 -11.30 -14.38 -1.61
N GLN A 256 -11.70 -15.23 -2.57
CA GLN A 256 -11.08 -16.52 -2.87
C GLN A 256 -10.36 -16.48 -4.21
N LEU A 257 -9.38 -17.36 -4.38
CA LEU A 257 -8.64 -17.51 -5.64
C LEU A 257 -9.11 -18.74 -6.40
N PHE A 258 -9.26 -18.54 -7.70
CA PHE A 258 -9.58 -19.58 -8.67
C PHE A 258 -8.53 -19.55 -9.78
N GLN A 259 -8.40 -20.64 -10.51
CA GLN A 259 -7.55 -20.71 -11.69
C GLN A 259 -8.25 -21.37 -12.87
N ALA A 260 -7.93 -20.92 -14.08
CA ALA A 260 -8.32 -21.54 -15.34
C ALA A 260 -7.12 -21.57 -16.29
N GLN A 261 -7.06 -22.55 -17.17
CA GLN A 261 -6.07 -22.60 -18.24
C GLN A 261 -6.63 -22.07 -19.57
N GLN A 262 -5.74 -21.51 -20.38
CA GLN A 262 -6.01 -21.16 -21.78
C GLN A 262 -4.73 -21.35 -22.62
N ALA A 263 -4.88 -21.60 -23.91
CA ALA A 263 -3.77 -21.93 -24.82
C ALA A 263 -3.06 -20.70 -25.45
N PHE A 264 -3.15 -19.53 -24.82
CA PHE A 264 -2.58 -18.28 -25.34
C PHE A 264 -2.40 -17.20 -24.27
N SER A 265 -1.57 -16.19 -24.55
CA SER A 265 -1.43 -15.01 -23.68
C SER A 265 -2.71 -14.15 -23.68
N PRO A 266 -3.26 -13.77 -22.52
CA PRO A 266 -4.43 -12.88 -22.45
C PRO A 266 -4.09 -11.44 -22.83
N PHE A 267 -2.81 -11.08 -22.92
CA PHE A 267 -2.33 -9.74 -23.30
C PHE A 267 -2.32 -9.58 -24.83
N ASN A 268 -3.46 -9.84 -25.47
CA ASN A 268 -3.60 -9.94 -26.92
C ASN A 268 -4.48 -8.81 -27.52
N VAL A 269 -4.54 -7.66 -26.85
CA VAL A 269 -5.31 -6.48 -27.26
C VAL A 269 -4.45 -5.60 -28.16
N VAL A 270 -4.80 -5.56 -29.44
CA VAL A 270 -4.05 -4.82 -30.47
C VAL A 270 -4.37 -3.32 -30.42
N ALA A 271 -5.61 -2.98 -30.09
CA ALA A 271 -6.04 -1.59 -29.93
C ALA A 271 -7.14 -1.49 -28.88
N TRP A 272 -7.28 -0.32 -28.26
CA TRP A 272 -8.33 -0.05 -27.31
C TRP A 272 -8.69 1.44 -27.29
N HIS A 273 -9.92 1.76 -26.90
CA HIS A 273 -10.32 3.11 -26.55
C HIS A 273 -11.28 3.13 -25.37
N GLY A 274 -11.24 4.19 -24.56
CA GLY A 274 -12.09 4.31 -23.38
C GLY A 274 -11.45 5.10 -22.25
N ASN A 275 -12.13 5.10 -21.11
CA ASN A 275 -11.72 5.80 -19.89
C ASN A 275 -11.58 4.87 -18.66
N TYR A 276 -11.56 3.55 -18.89
CA TYR A 276 -11.33 2.53 -17.87
C TYR A 276 -10.06 1.75 -18.22
N ALA A 277 -8.93 2.24 -17.74
CA ALA A 277 -7.60 1.74 -18.09
C ALA A 277 -6.66 1.88 -16.89
N PRO A 278 -5.66 1.01 -16.75
CA PRO A 278 -4.70 1.10 -15.66
C PRO A 278 -3.85 2.36 -15.84
N TYR A 279 -3.35 2.88 -14.73
CA TYR A 279 -2.52 4.08 -14.73
C TYR A 279 -1.44 4.02 -13.65
N LYS A 280 -0.38 4.79 -13.85
CA LYS A 280 0.67 5.04 -12.87
C LYS A 280 0.85 6.53 -12.61
N TYR A 281 1.44 6.86 -11.47
CA TYR A 281 1.72 8.24 -11.05
C TYR A 281 3.04 8.31 -10.30
N ASP A 282 3.84 9.33 -10.57
CA ASP A 282 5.09 9.61 -9.87
C ASP A 282 4.86 10.56 -8.70
N LEU A 283 5.07 10.09 -7.47
CA LEU A 283 4.82 10.86 -6.25
C LEU A 283 5.76 12.06 -6.12
N ALA A 284 6.89 12.09 -6.83
CA ALA A 284 7.77 13.27 -6.88
C ALA A 284 7.13 14.46 -7.60
N ARG A 285 6.05 14.24 -8.38
CA ARG A 285 5.30 15.30 -9.08
C ARG A 285 4.15 15.87 -8.27
N PHE A 286 3.88 15.33 -7.09
CA PHE A 286 2.86 15.87 -6.19
C PHE A 286 3.22 17.31 -5.84
N CYS A 287 2.22 18.21 -5.89
CA CYS A 287 2.35 19.60 -5.50
C CYS A 287 1.85 19.75 -4.05
N PRO A 288 2.73 19.60 -3.03
CA PRO A 288 2.32 19.67 -1.64
C PRO A 288 1.84 21.08 -1.28
N LEU A 289 0.73 21.13 -0.56
CA LEU A 289 0.24 22.35 0.08
C LEU A 289 0.41 22.22 1.59
N ASN A 290 0.72 23.33 2.26
CA ASN A 290 0.97 23.34 3.69
C ASN A 290 0.76 24.74 4.28
N ALA A 291 0.83 24.87 5.60
CA ALA A 291 0.78 26.16 6.26
C ALA A 291 1.97 27.06 5.86
N VAL A 292 1.65 28.27 5.42
CA VAL A 292 2.62 29.35 5.11
C VAL A 292 2.60 30.46 6.17
N ALA A 293 1.93 30.23 7.29
CA ALA A 293 1.82 31.18 8.40
C ALA A 293 2.09 30.47 9.75
N PHE A 294 1.11 29.75 10.28
CA PHE A 294 1.19 29.04 11.56
C PHE A 294 0.31 27.78 11.52
N ASP A 295 0.35 27.00 12.59
CA ASP A 295 -0.34 25.71 12.78
C ASP A 295 0.12 24.58 11.84
N HIS A 296 -0.40 23.38 12.12
CA HIS A 296 -0.19 22.17 11.33
C HIS A 296 -1.52 21.79 10.65
N PRO A 297 -1.64 21.89 9.31
CA PRO A 297 -2.85 21.52 8.60
C PRO A 297 -3.21 20.05 8.75
N ASP A 298 -4.51 19.73 8.65
CA ASP A 298 -4.97 18.33 8.63
C ASP A 298 -4.30 17.54 7.48
N PRO A 299 -3.93 16.27 7.69
CA PRO A 299 -3.16 15.49 6.71
C PRO A 299 -3.93 15.21 5.40
N SER A 300 -5.25 15.42 5.37
CA SER A 300 -6.08 15.35 4.16
C SER A 300 -5.64 16.34 3.07
N VAL A 301 -4.90 17.41 3.43
CA VAL A 301 -4.26 18.31 2.47
C VAL A 301 -3.21 17.60 1.59
N PHE A 302 -2.79 16.38 1.95
CA PHE A 302 -1.85 15.56 1.18
C PHE A 302 -2.49 14.36 0.46
N THR A 303 -3.81 14.35 0.28
CA THR A 303 -4.50 13.29 -0.48
C THR A 303 -4.08 13.29 -1.95
N VAL A 304 -3.64 12.13 -2.44
CA VAL A 304 -3.32 11.87 -3.86
C VAL A 304 -4.53 11.30 -4.59
N LEU A 305 -5.14 10.27 -4.02
CA LEU A 305 -6.32 9.59 -4.55
C LEU A 305 -7.28 9.29 -3.40
N THR A 306 -8.58 9.36 -3.68
CA THR A 306 -9.66 9.01 -2.75
C THR A 306 -10.64 8.03 -3.39
N CYS A 307 -11.12 7.07 -2.63
CA CYS A 307 -12.22 6.18 -2.99
C CYS A 307 -13.45 6.57 -2.16
N PRO A 308 -14.46 7.24 -2.75
CA PRO A 308 -15.63 7.70 -2.00
C PRO A 308 -16.49 6.52 -1.52
N SER A 309 -17.10 6.67 -0.35
CA SER A 309 -18.16 5.77 0.13
C SER A 309 -19.55 6.24 -0.34
N ALA A 310 -20.61 5.53 0.06
CA ALA A 310 -21.99 5.97 -0.15
C ALA A 310 -22.38 7.20 0.69
N ILE A 311 -21.61 7.53 1.73
CA ILE A 311 -21.85 8.69 2.61
C ILE A 311 -21.02 9.87 2.07
N PRO A 312 -21.65 10.98 1.62
CA PRO A 312 -20.92 12.15 1.14
C PRO A 312 -19.94 12.68 2.18
N GLY A 313 -18.70 12.96 1.75
CA GLY A 313 -17.62 13.45 2.62
C GLY A 313 -16.93 12.37 3.45
N VAL A 314 -17.35 11.10 3.36
CA VAL A 314 -16.67 9.97 4.01
C VAL A 314 -16.07 9.08 2.93
N ALA A 315 -14.75 9.02 2.85
CA ALA A 315 -14.06 8.10 1.96
C ALA A 315 -14.11 6.67 2.52
N THR A 316 -14.26 5.67 1.65
CA THR A 316 -13.91 4.29 2.00
C THR A 316 -12.43 4.22 2.31
N ALA A 317 -11.61 4.86 1.48
CA ALA A 317 -10.18 5.00 1.69
C ALA A 317 -9.62 6.26 1.04
N ASP A 318 -8.71 6.95 1.72
CA ASP A 318 -7.85 8.00 1.20
C ASP A 318 -6.40 7.51 1.14
N PHE A 319 -5.76 7.70 -0.02
CA PHE A 319 -4.33 7.52 -0.18
C PHE A 319 -3.63 8.87 -0.04
N VAL A 320 -2.98 9.06 1.10
CA VAL A 320 -2.32 10.29 1.53
C VAL A 320 -0.81 10.08 1.51
N VAL A 321 -0.03 11.09 1.10
CA VAL A 321 1.44 11.01 1.11
C VAL A 321 2.07 12.06 2.00
N PHE A 322 3.26 11.79 2.53
CA PHE A 322 4.05 12.76 3.27
C PHE A 322 5.37 12.99 2.52
N PRO A 323 5.35 13.86 1.48
CA PRO A 323 6.49 14.08 0.61
C PRO A 323 7.49 15.05 1.24
N PRO A 324 8.68 15.20 0.64
CA PRO A 324 9.57 16.32 0.92
C PRO A 324 8.84 17.65 0.72
N ARG A 325 8.99 18.57 1.67
CA ARG A 325 8.29 19.86 1.68
C ARG A 325 8.97 20.85 2.60
N TRP A 326 8.70 22.14 2.37
CA TRP A 326 9.04 23.20 3.31
C TRP A 326 8.10 23.19 4.53
N THR A 327 8.68 23.44 5.70
CA THR A 327 7.98 23.73 6.95
C THR A 327 8.39 25.12 7.42
N VAL A 328 7.42 26.04 7.41
CA VAL A 328 7.64 27.47 7.68
C VAL A 328 6.68 28.04 8.74
N ALA A 329 5.84 27.18 9.33
CA ALA A 329 4.88 27.58 10.35
C ALA A 329 5.63 28.21 11.54
N ALA A 330 5.27 29.44 11.86
CA ALA A 330 5.84 30.22 12.94
C ALA A 330 5.14 29.92 14.27
N HIS A 331 5.88 29.97 15.37
CA HIS A 331 5.40 29.74 16.74
C HIS A 331 4.57 28.46 16.89
N THR A 332 4.93 27.43 16.12
CA THR A 332 4.10 26.24 15.91
C THR A 332 4.86 24.98 16.29
N PHE A 333 4.19 24.06 16.99
CA PHE A 333 4.64 22.68 17.11
C PHE A 333 4.50 22.01 15.73
N ARG A 334 5.58 21.99 14.95
CA ARG A 334 5.58 21.55 13.54
C ARG A 334 5.28 20.07 13.30
N PRO A 335 5.66 19.11 14.17
CA PRO A 335 5.25 17.72 14.00
C PRO A 335 3.72 17.55 14.04
N PRO A 336 3.17 16.41 13.57
CA PRO A 336 1.75 16.13 13.71
C PRO A 336 1.27 16.28 15.16
N TYR A 337 0.06 16.81 15.35
CA TYR A 337 -0.53 16.98 16.68
C TYR A 337 -0.90 15.62 17.32
N TYR A 338 -1.03 15.59 18.65
CA TYR A 338 -1.64 14.43 19.32
C TYR A 338 -3.08 14.27 18.88
N HIS A 339 -3.48 13.06 18.51
CA HIS A 339 -4.65 12.84 17.68
C HIS A 339 -5.44 11.59 18.09
N ARG A 340 -6.76 11.68 17.89
CA ARG A 340 -7.77 10.62 18.02
C ARG A 340 -8.78 10.85 16.90
N ASN A 341 -8.98 9.86 16.05
CA ASN A 341 -9.68 10.03 14.78
C ASN A 341 -10.89 9.10 14.68
N THR A 342 -11.94 9.49 13.95
CA THR A 342 -13.01 8.55 13.57
C THR A 342 -12.55 7.57 12.49
N MET A 343 -11.56 7.95 11.69
CA MET A 343 -10.95 7.08 10.70
C MET A 343 -9.92 6.15 11.37
N SER A 344 -9.50 5.12 10.65
CA SER A 344 -8.35 4.30 11.01
C SER A 344 -7.20 4.56 10.04
N GLU A 345 -5.99 4.62 10.57
CA GLU A 345 -4.81 5.11 9.87
C GLU A 345 -3.78 3.99 9.72
N PHE A 346 -3.63 3.45 8.50
CA PHE A 346 -2.54 2.53 8.16
C PHE A 346 -1.43 3.32 7.49
N MET A 347 -0.27 3.40 8.15
CA MET A 347 0.90 4.09 7.61
C MET A 347 1.94 3.12 7.06
N GLY A 348 2.54 3.48 5.92
CA GLY A 348 3.70 2.82 5.33
C GLY A 348 4.84 3.80 5.04
N LEU A 349 6.02 3.26 4.76
CA LEU A 349 7.22 4.04 4.48
C LEU A 349 7.94 3.49 3.24
N ILE A 350 8.03 4.31 2.19
CA ILE A 350 8.68 3.92 0.93
C ILE A 350 10.21 4.01 1.07
N ARG A 351 10.69 5.14 1.60
CA ARG A 351 12.12 5.45 1.80
C ARG A 351 12.32 6.50 2.90
N GLY A 352 13.54 6.61 3.41
CA GLY A 352 13.94 7.60 4.42
C GLY A 352 13.36 7.30 5.80
N ALA A 353 13.02 8.36 6.54
CA ALA A 353 12.47 8.30 7.89
C ALA A 353 11.26 9.25 8.03
N TYR A 354 10.26 8.85 8.81
CA TYR A 354 9.05 9.67 9.05
C TYR A 354 9.24 10.61 10.24
N GLU A 355 8.81 11.87 10.10
CA GLU A 355 9.09 12.94 11.08
C GLU A 355 8.56 12.65 12.49
N ALA A 356 7.43 11.95 12.61
CA ALA A 356 6.81 11.64 13.90
C ALA A 356 7.42 10.41 14.60
N LYS A 357 8.25 9.62 13.91
CA LYS A 357 8.82 8.35 14.40
C LYS A 357 10.21 8.11 13.80
N ARG A 358 11.26 8.56 14.48
CA ARG A 358 12.64 8.41 13.97
C ARG A 358 13.17 6.98 14.15
N ASP A 359 12.74 6.28 15.21
CA ASP A 359 13.20 4.93 15.54
C ASP A 359 12.07 3.87 15.42
N GLY A 360 12.38 2.75 14.74
CA GLY A 360 11.50 1.58 14.65
C GLY A 360 10.42 1.60 13.57
N PHE A 361 10.25 2.70 12.82
CA PHE A 361 9.42 2.76 11.61
C PHE A 361 10.35 2.89 10.38
N LEU A 362 10.64 1.76 9.74
CA LEU A 362 11.65 1.64 8.68
C LEU A 362 11.00 1.42 7.31
N PRO A 363 11.67 1.74 6.19
CA PRO A 363 11.15 1.47 4.85
C PRO A 363 10.71 0.01 4.67
N GLY A 364 9.46 -0.21 4.25
CA GLY A 364 8.84 -1.53 4.16
C GLY A 364 8.09 -1.98 5.43
N GLY A 365 8.21 -1.23 6.53
CA GLY A 365 7.42 -1.42 7.75
C GLY A 365 6.04 -0.78 7.65
N ALA A 366 5.21 -0.98 8.68
CA ALA A 366 3.85 -0.44 8.74
C ALA A 366 3.44 -0.08 10.17
N SER A 367 2.46 0.80 10.33
CA SER A 367 1.75 0.96 11.60
C SER A 367 0.26 1.12 11.39
N LEU A 368 -0.55 0.68 12.34
CA LEU A 368 -2.00 0.80 12.32
C LEU A 368 -2.48 1.47 13.61
N HIS A 369 -3.18 2.58 13.46
CA HIS A 369 -3.91 3.27 14.52
C HIS A 369 -5.40 3.18 14.21
N MET A 370 -6.17 2.50 15.07
CA MET A 370 -7.59 2.29 14.81
C MET A 370 -8.43 3.48 15.26
N CYS A 371 -9.68 3.49 14.81
CA CYS A 371 -10.71 4.44 15.23
C CYS A 371 -10.62 4.75 16.74
N MET A 372 -10.45 6.03 17.04
CA MET A 372 -10.36 6.66 18.36
C MET A 372 -9.19 6.22 19.24
N THR A 373 -8.29 5.35 18.75
CA THR A 373 -7.06 5.00 19.44
C THR A 373 -6.12 6.22 19.46
N PRO A 374 -5.71 6.73 20.64
CA PRO A 374 -4.83 7.88 20.73
C PRO A 374 -3.48 7.62 20.09
N HIS A 375 -2.96 8.58 19.34
CA HIS A 375 -1.62 8.54 18.76
C HIS A 375 -1.05 9.96 18.63
N GLY A 376 0.17 10.07 18.14
CA GLY A 376 0.90 11.33 18.00
C GLY A 376 2.41 11.12 18.02
N PRO A 377 3.20 12.20 18.07
CA PRO A 377 4.66 12.12 18.13
C PRO A 377 5.15 11.33 19.34
N ASP A 378 6.24 10.59 19.16
CA ASP A 378 6.93 9.92 20.26
C ASP A 378 7.56 10.92 21.25
N ALA A 379 7.94 10.44 22.44
CA ALA A 379 8.46 11.30 23.51
C ALA A 379 9.71 12.09 23.09
N ALA A 380 10.61 11.46 22.33
CA ALA A 380 11.83 12.10 21.87
C ALA A 380 11.55 13.21 20.84
N THR A 381 10.56 13.00 19.97
CA THR A 381 10.13 13.97 18.96
C THR A 381 9.46 15.17 19.61
N PHE A 382 8.61 14.96 20.62
CA PHE A 382 8.03 16.04 21.41
C PHE A 382 9.10 16.92 22.06
N GLU A 383 10.00 16.32 22.86
CA GLU A 383 11.02 17.08 23.61
C GLU A 383 11.98 17.83 22.67
N ARG A 384 12.31 17.27 21.50
CA ARG A 384 13.11 17.99 20.49
C ARG A 384 12.36 19.18 19.90
N ALA A 385 11.10 18.98 19.48
CA ALA A 385 10.34 20.00 18.79
C ALA A 385 10.07 21.23 19.67
N VAL A 386 9.80 21.04 20.97
CA VAL A 386 9.58 22.17 21.90
C VAL A 386 10.88 22.84 22.37
N ALA A 387 12.04 22.24 22.12
CA ALA A 387 13.35 22.80 22.48
C ALA A 387 13.99 23.62 21.35
N ILE A 388 13.41 23.62 20.14
CA ILE A 388 13.89 24.44 19.02
C ILE A 388 13.62 25.91 19.33
N ASP A 389 14.68 26.71 19.35
CA ASP A 389 14.59 28.16 19.49
C ASP A 389 14.53 28.80 18.10
N GLY A 390 13.35 29.35 17.76
CA GLY A 390 13.11 30.09 16.52
C GLY A 390 12.32 29.33 15.44
N ASP A 391 11.91 30.09 14.41
CA ASP A 391 10.97 29.66 13.38
C ASP A 391 11.59 29.61 11.98
N ALA A 392 12.90 29.35 11.89
CA ALA A 392 13.60 29.31 10.62
C ALA A 392 12.93 28.33 9.63
N PRO A 393 12.79 28.70 8.35
CA PRO A 393 12.32 27.78 7.31
C PRO A 393 13.20 26.52 7.27
N GLU A 394 12.56 25.35 7.32
CA GLU A 394 13.24 24.05 7.20
C GLU A 394 12.66 23.31 5.99
N HIS A 395 13.51 22.61 5.25
CA HIS A 395 13.07 21.70 4.19
C HIS A 395 13.20 20.27 4.70
N LEU A 396 12.08 19.53 4.78
CA LEU A 396 12.11 18.13 5.14
C LEU A 396 12.89 17.32 4.10
N PRO A 397 13.75 16.36 4.50
CA PRO A 397 14.71 15.71 3.61
C PRO A 397 14.11 15.14 2.32
N CYS A 398 14.81 15.28 1.19
CA CYS A 398 14.35 14.77 -0.11
C CYS A 398 14.26 13.24 -0.20
N ASP A 399 14.93 12.53 0.72
CA ASP A 399 15.00 11.07 0.76
C ASP A 399 13.85 10.43 1.57
N THR A 400 12.95 11.21 2.16
CA THR A 400 11.77 10.68 2.85
C THR A 400 10.53 10.63 1.97
N LEU A 401 9.77 9.53 2.10
CA LEU A 401 8.44 9.41 1.51
C LEU A 401 7.62 8.40 2.31
N ALA A 402 6.85 8.89 3.27
CA ALA A 402 5.83 8.10 3.96
C ALA A 402 4.48 8.25 3.25
N PHE A 403 3.55 7.37 3.55
CA PHE A 403 2.17 7.47 3.07
C PHE A 403 1.22 6.86 4.09
N MET A 404 -0.07 7.12 3.90
CA MET A 404 -1.15 6.57 4.70
C MET A 404 -2.28 6.09 3.80
N PHE A 405 -2.81 4.92 4.13
CA PHE A 405 -4.16 4.49 3.77
C PHE A 405 -5.06 4.83 4.96
N GLU A 406 -5.80 5.93 4.88
CA GLU A 406 -6.80 6.29 5.88
C GLU A 406 -8.15 5.73 5.45
N VAL A 407 -8.84 5.04 6.35
CA VAL A 407 -10.04 4.25 6.01
C VAL A 407 -11.14 4.46 7.04
N SER A 408 -12.39 4.55 6.58
CA SER A 408 -13.54 4.82 7.46
C SER A 408 -14.03 3.60 8.25
N PHE A 409 -13.75 2.38 7.78
CA PHE A 409 -14.14 1.16 8.48
C PHE A 409 -13.08 0.76 9.51
N THR A 410 -13.54 0.31 10.68
CA THR A 410 -12.67 -0.29 11.69
C THR A 410 -11.97 -1.55 11.14
N PRO A 411 -10.64 -1.58 11.04
CA PRO A 411 -9.90 -2.71 10.50
C PRO A 411 -10.08 -3.96 11.36
N ARG A 412 -10.36 -5.10 10.72
CA ARG A 412 -10.17 -6.42 11.31
C ARG A 412 -8.81 -6.94 10.87
N VAL A 413 -7.95 -7.29 11.83
CA VAL A 413 -6.56 -7.68 11.58
C VAL A 413 -6.45 -9.19 11.45
N MET A 414 -5.77 -9.67 10.41
CA MET A 414 -5.64 -11.11 10.18
C MET A 414 -4.82 -11.76 11.31
N PRO A 415 -5.16 -12.99 11.76
CA PRO A 415 -4.41 -13.68 12.80
C PRO A 415 -2.92 -13.81 12.48
N ALA A 416 -2.58 -14.08 11.22
CA ALA A 416 -1.20 -14.17 10.76
C ALA A 416 -0.44 -12.83 10.91
N ALA A 417 -1.11 -11.69 10.77
CA ALA A 417 -0.50 -10.38 10.94
C ALA A 417 -0.18 -10.08 12.41
N LEU A 418 -1.05 -10.51 13.33
CA LEU A 418 -0.83 -10.38 14.78
C LEU A 418 0.20 -11.38 15.31
N ALA A 419 0.28 -12.57 14.71
CA ALA A 419 1.27 -13.59 15.02
C ALA A 419 2.64 -13.33 14.36
N SER A 420 2.71 -12.42 13.40
CA SER A 420 3.92 -12.13 12.62
C SER A 420 5.13 -11.84 13.52
N PRO A 421 6.31 -12.43 13.24
CA PRO A 421 7.54 -12.13 13.98
C PRO A 421 8.01 -10.68 13.76
N HIS A 422 7.48 -9.99 12.75
CA HIS A 422 7.80 -8.60 12.46
C HIS A 422 7.05 -7.60 13.37
N ILE A 423 6.06 -8.04 14.15
CA ILE A 423 5.29 -7.15 15.01
C ILE A 423 6.15 -6.61 16.17
N ASP A 424 6.14 -5.28 16.35
CA ASP A 424 6.79 -4.62 17.48
C ASP A 424 5.85 -4.60 18.69
N ARG A 425 5.99 -5.61 19.56
CA ARG A 425 5.21 -5.75 20.79
C ARG A 425 5.50 -4.65 21.83
N ALA A 426 6.58 -3.88 21.65
CA ALA A 426 6.97 -2.80 22.54
C ALA A 426 6.59 -1.42 21.98
N TYR A 427 5.77 -1.35 20.93
CA TYR A 427 5.48 -0.09 20.24
C TYR A 427 4.96 1.02 21.17
N TYR A 428 4.08 0.68 22.11
CA TYR A 428 3.53 1.62 23.10
C TYR A 428 4.61 2.36 23.91
N LYS A 429 5.81 1.78 24.09
CA LYS A 429 6.89 2.37 24.88
C LYS A 429 7.43 3.68 24.29
N CYS A 430 7.22 3.94 22.99
CA CYS A 430 7.67 5.20 22.38
C CYS A 430 6.97 6.44 22.98
N TRP A 431 5.78 6.28 23.55
CA TRP A 431 5.07 7.35 24.27
C TRP A 431 5.22 7.28 25.79
N ALA A 432 5.71 6.17 26.35
CA ALA A 432 5.78 5.97 27.81
C ALA A 432 6.72 6.96 28.53
N GLY A 433 7.63 7.62 27.78
CA GLY A 433 8.52 8.66 28.30
C GLY A 433 7.91 10.07 28.33
N LEU A 434 6.68 10.27 27.86
CA LEU A 434 6.01 11.57 27.91
C LEU A 434 5.73 11.97 29.37
N ARG A 435 6.08 13.20 29.73
CA ARG A 435 5.96 13.76 31.09
C ARG A 435 5.07 15.00 31.10
N SER A 436 4.56 15.34 32.28
CA SER A 436 3.87 16.60 32.48
C SER A 436 4.88 17.75 32.46
N HIS A 437 4.64 18.72 31.58
CA HIS A 437 5.30 20.03 31.57
C HIS A 437 4.42 21.13 32.17
N PHE A 438 3.23 20.78 32.67
CA PHE A 438 2.27 21.73 33.19
C PHE A 438 2.79 22.40 34.46
N THR A 439 2.74 23.74 34.47
CA THR A 439 3.08 24.57 35.62
C THR A 439 1.87 25.43 35.99
N ARG A 440 1.60 25.54 37.29
CA ARG A 440 0.60 26.47 37.83
C ARG A 440 1.17 27.88 38.06
N ASP A 441 2.48 28.05 37.89
CA ASP A 441 3.14 29.35 37.95
C ASP A 441 2.82 30.13 36.67
N PRO A 442 2.15 31.29 36.74
CA PRO A 442 1.82 32.09 35.57
C PRO A 442 3.05 32.73 34.91
N ASN A 443 4.23 32.72 35.57
CA ASN A 443 5.49 33.28 35.05
C ASN A 443 6.64 32.25 35.07
N PRO A 444 6.56 31.16 34.30
CA PRO A 444 7.55 30.08 34.35
C PRO A 444 8.96 30.48 33.88
N GLY A 445 9.08 31.55 33.07
CA GLY A 445 10.36 32.04 32.54
C GLY A 445 11.31 32.65 33.58
N ALA A 446 10.85 32.92 34.81
CA ALA A 446 11.69 33.55 35.85
C ALA A 446 12.62 32.58 36.61
N LYS A 447 12.42 31.26 36.50
CA LYS A 447 13.18 30.26 37.28
C LYS A 447 14.25 29.47 36.50
N ALA A 448 14.37 29.66 35.19
CA ALA A 448 15.36 28.93 34.39
C ALA A 448 16.82 29.42 34.57
N ALA A 449 17.07 30.51 35.31
CA ALA A 449 18.41 31.06 35.51
C ALA A 449 19.18 30.51 36.74
N THR A 450 18.58 29.65 37.57
CA THR A 450 19.25 29.11 38.77
C THR A 450 19.00 27.62 38.94
N GLY A 451 19.73 26.78 38.20
CA GLY A 451 19.60 25.33 38.37
C GLY A 451 20.35 24.48 37.36
N ALA A 452 21.61 24.79 37.06
CA ALA A 452 22.48 23.84 36.38
C ALA A 452 22.80 22.68 37.35
N ALA A 453 21.98 21.62 37.32
CA ALA A 453 22.33 20.34 37.90
C ALA A 453 23.23 19.60 36.90
N ALA A 454 24.49 19.40 37.30
CA ALA A 454 25.49 18.68 36.53
C ALA A 454 25.04 17.24 36.20
N LEU A 455 25.12 16.88 34.92
CA LEU A 455 25.13 15.47 34.49
C LEU A 455 26.40 14.79 35.03
N PRO A 456 26.34 13.58 35.60
CA PRO A 456 27.56 12.87 35.97
C PRO A 456 28.27 12.36 34.72
N ALA A 457 29.57 12.62 34.67
CA ALA A 457 30.47 12.22 33.60
C ALA A 457 30.53 10.69 33.44
N ALA A 458 30.46 10.22 32.20
CA ALA A 458 30.81 8.86 31.83
C ALA A 458 32.32 8.65 32.08
N THR A 459 32.67 7.72 32.97
CA THR A 459 34.04 7.23 33.10
C THR A 459 34.29 6.11 32.09
N ALA A 460 35.28 6.33 31.22
CA ALA A 460 35.93 5.32 30.42
C ALA A 460 37.23 4.86 31.11
N ASN A 461 37.67 3.64 30.75
CA ASN A 461 38.83 2.84 31.19
C ASN A 461 38.49 1.78 32.26
N GLY A 462 38.79 0.49 32.12
CA GLY A 462 39.45 -0.25 31.03
C GLY A 462 39.70 -1.72 31.43
N SER A 463 39.78 -2.59 30.42
CA SER A 463 40.52 -3.86 30.31
C SER A 463 40.49 -4.97 31.40
N VAL A 464 40.08 -6.17 30.92
CA VAL A 464 40.70 -7.51 31.07
C VAL A 464 40.79 -8.16 32.47
N HIS A 465 40.00 -9.23 32.69
CA HIS A 465 40.50 -10.58 33.04
C HIS A 465 39.36 -11.60 33.18
N ASP A 466 39.42 -12.66 32.37
CA ASP A 466 38.90 -14.02 32.63
C ASP A 466 40.15 -14.85 33.04
N PRO A 467 40.10 -15.79 34.01
CA PRO A 467 39.61 -17.14 33.75
C PRO A 467 38.77 -17.80 34.86
N GLY A 468 37.74 -18.53 34.40
CA GLY A 468 37.01 -19.69 34.96
C GLY A 468 37.32 -20.29 36.34
N ASN A 469 36.26 -20.78 37.00
CA ASN A 469 36.16 -22.20 37.38
C ASN A 469 34.72 -22.59 37.79
N VAL A 470 34.30 -23.77 37.36
CA VAL A 470 33.07 -24.48 37.77
C VAL A 470 33.40 -25.32 39.02
N PRO A 471 32.44 -25.65 39.90
CA PRO A 471 32.06 -27.06 39.93
C PRO A 471 30.56 -27.31 40.11
N TYR A 472 30.12 -28.39 39.46
CA TYR A 472 28.92 -29.18 39.72
C TYR A 472 28.87 -29.71 41.16
N ALA A 473 27.68 -29.79 41.74
CA ALA A 473 27.33 -30.88 42.67
C ALA A 473 25.81 -31.13 42.67
N THR A 474 25.47 -32.35 42.28
CA THR A 474 24.18 -33.03 42.32
C THR A 474 23.93 -33.69 43.68
N ALA A 475 22.69 -33.71 44.17
CA ALA A 475 22.07 -34.84 44.91
C ALA A 475 20.58 -34.53 45.22
N GLY A 476 19.66 -35.37 44.75
CA GLY A 476 18.34 -35.60 45.40
C GLY A 476 18.45 -36.83 46.32
N PRO A 477 17.38 -37.62 46.57
CA PRO A 477 15.93 -37.35 46.58
C PRO A 477 15.28 -37.79 47.92
N ASP A 478 13.94 -37.76 48.03
CA ASP A 478 13.05 -38.68 48.80
C ASP A 478 11.63 -38.05 48.80
N GLU A 479 10.64 -38.55 48.06
CA GLU A 479 9.78 -39.74 48.28
C GLU A 479 8.74 -39.62 49.42
N ASN A 480 7.46 -39.58 48.99
CA ASN A 480 6.27 -40.32 49.50
C ASN A 480 5.00 -39.55 49.11
N SER A 481 4.23 -40.00 48.11
CA SER A 481 3.15 -41.02 48.18
C SER A 481 1.97 -40.53 49.06
N GLU A 482 0.70 -40.53 48.68
CA GLU A 482 -0.18 -41.49 47.99
C GLU A 482 -1.34 -40.67 47.35
N GLU A 483 -1.76 -40.90 46.10
CA GLU A 483 -2.73 -41.91 45.65
C GLU A 483 -4.18 -41.68 46.14
N LEU A 484 -5.08 -41.30 45.22
CA LEU A 484 -6.27 -42.10 44.86
C LEU A 484 -7.16 -41.38 43.82
N ALA A 485 -7.43 -42.10 42.74
CA ALA A 485 -8.51 -41.92 41.77
C ALA A 485 -9.90 -41.95 42.47
N THR A 486 -11.04 -41.57 41.89
CA THR A 486 -11.65 -42.04 40.64
C THR A 486 -12.91 -41.21 40.32
N ASP A 487 -13.16 -41.06 39.02
CA ASP A 487 -14.44 -41.15 38.30
C ASP A 487 -15.72 -40.37 38.68
N ALA A 488 -16.14 -39.61 37.66
CA ALA A 488 -17.39 -39.72 36.91
C ALA A 488 -18.73 -39.12 37.44
N GLN A 489 -19.36 -38.43 36.48
CA GLN A 489 -20.81 -38.39 36.20
C GLN A 489 -21.72 -37.57 37.14
N GLU A 490 -22.30 -36.47 36.63
CA GLU A 490 -23.61 -36.48 35.94
C GLU A 490 -24.15 -35.06 35.64
N ARG A 491 -24.76 -34.95 34.45
CA ARG A 491 -25.70 -33.92 33.89
C ARG A 491 -25.15 -32.67 33.20
#